data_AF-A0A368S6S3-F1
#
_entry.id   AF-A0A368S6S3-F1
#
_cell.length_a   1.000
_cell.length_b   1.000
_cell.length_c   1.000
_cell.angle_alpha   90.00
_cell.angle_beta   90.00
_cell.angle_gamma   90.00
#
_symmetry.space_group_name_H-M   'P 1'
#
loop_
_entity.id
_entity.type
_entity.pdbx_description
1 polymer ?
#
loop_
_entity_poly.entity_id
_entity_poly.type
_entity_poly.pdbx_seq_one_letter_code
_entity_poly.pdbx_strand_id
1 'polypeptide(L)'
;MRGYLIGVNPGLWKIVDIGVNFPRGNEDTTITQDQEFEIQRNFQALHIIKSSLCAKEFDKIDGLESTKDVWDTLFINHQGTRKVRGGRIRALESELNRFNH
;
A
#
# COMPACT_ATOMS: atom_id res chain seq x y z
N MET A 1 1.14 6.05 8.55
CA MET A 1 -0.01 5.28 8.02
C MET A 1 -0.60 4.30 9.03
N ARG A 2 0.14 3.26 9.49
CA ARG A 2 -0.37 2.25 10.44
C ARG A 2 -1.11 2.82 11.67
N GLY A 3 -0.50 3.75 12.41
CA GLY A 3 -1.12 4.33 13.60
C GLY A 3 -2.40 5.13 13.31
N TYR A 4 -2.46 5.79 12.15
CA TYR A 4 -3.64 6.53 11.71
C TYR A 4 -4.82 5.59 11.40
N LEU A 5 -4.56 4.50 10.65
CA LEU A 5 -5.59 3.50 10.35
C LEU A 5 -6.15 2.85 11.62
N ILE A 6 -5.28 2.48 12.56
CA ILE A 6 -5.69 1.91 13.86
C ILE A 6 -6.54 2.92 14.65
N GLY A 7 -6.17 4.21 14.62
CA GLY A 7 -6.93 5.27 15.30
C GLY A 7 -8.31 5.52 14.71
N VAL A 8 -8.49 5.33 13.39
CA VAL A 8 -9.81 5.44 12.74
C VAL A 8 -10.68 4.23 13.01
N ASN A 9 -10.14 3.03 12.80
CA ASN A 9 -10.81 1.77 13.13
C ASN A 9 -9.74 0.67 13.28
N PRO A 10 -9.65 0.00 14.45
CA PRO A 10 -8.64 -1.02 14.73
C PRO A 10 -8.59 -2.16 13.69
N GLY A 11 -9.71 -2.46 13.05
CA GLY A 11 -9.82 -3.51 12.04
C GLY A 11 -9.20 -3.16 10.67
N LEU A 12 -8.93 -1.88 10.39
CA LEU A 12 -8.41 -1.48 9.08
C LEU A 12 -6.98 -1.96 8.85
N TRP A 13 -6.11 -1.90 9.88
CA TRP A 13 -4.75 -2.42 9.75
C TRP A 13 -4.73 -3.91 9.44
N LYS A 14 -5.67 -4.67 10.01
CA LYS A 14 -5.80 -6.11 9.73
C LYS A 14 -6.05 -6.37 8.24
N ILE A 15 -6.87 -5.55 7.59
CA ILE A 15 -7.13 -5.66 6.15
C ILE A 15 -5.89 -5.31 5.31
N VAL A 16 -5.13 -4.29 5.71
CA VAL A 16 -3.88 -3.92 5.00
C VAL A 16 -2.82 -5.02 5.13
N ASP A 17 -2.71 -5.64 6.30
CA ASP A 17 -1.68 -6.63 6.62
C ASP A 17 -1.99 -8.01 6.02
N ILE A 18 -3.21 -8.52 6.29
CA ILE A 18 -3.65 -9.87 5.92
C ILE A 18 -4.30 -9.91 4.53
N GLY A 19 -5.02 -8.85 4.15
CA GLY A 19 -5.85 -8.79 2.94
C GLY A 19 -7.29 -9.20 3.20
N VAL A 20 -8.13 -9.01 2.18
CA VAL A 20 -9.53 -9.44 2.17
C VAL A 20 -9.71 -10.58 1.18
N ASN A 21 -10.54 -11.56 1.53
CA ASN A 21 -10.91 -12.62 0.62
C ASN A 21 -12.17 -12.21 -0.15
N PHE A 22 -12.01 -11.81 -1.41
CA PHE A 22 -13.14 -11.52 -2.27
C PHE A 22 -13.79 -12.82 -2.74
N PRO A 23 -15.11 -13.01 -2.53
CA PRO A 23 -15.82 -14.16 -3.07
C PRO A 23 -15.74 -14.10 -4.60
N ARG A 24 -15.03 -15.04 -5.21
CA ARG A 24 -14.95 -15.19 -6.66
C ARG A 24 -16.19 -15.93 -7.10
N GLY A 25 -17.15 -15.20 -7.65
CA GLY A 25 -18.50 -15.67 -7.93
C GLY A 25 -18.57 -16.99 -8.70
N ASN A 26 -19.10 -17.99 -8.04
CA ASN A 26 -20.19 -18.80 -8.57
C ASN A 26 -21.50 -18.20 -8.03
N GLU A 27 -22.55 -18.19 -8.85
CA GLU A 27 -23.83 -17.49 -8.61
C GLU A 27 -24.55 -17.88 -7.29
N ASP A 28 -24.12 -18.98 -6.65
CA ASP A 28 -24.69 -19.52 -5.40
C ASP A 28 -23.88 -19.21 -4.13
N THR A 29 -22.79 -18.42 -4.19
CA THR A 29 -22.05 -18.09 -2.96
C THR A 29 -22.74 -16.97 -2.18
N THR A 30 -23.51 -17.34 -1.16
CA THR A 30 -24.02 -16.42 -0.16
C THR A 30 -22.85 -15.77 0.60
N ILE A 31 -22.69 -14.46 0.45
CA ILE A 31 -21.73 -13.66 1.20
C ILE A 31 -22.21 -13.59 2.66
N THR A 32 -21.37 -13.98 3.61
CA THR A 32 -21.70 -13.84 5.03
C THR A 32 -21.60 -12.38 5.46
N GLN A 33 -22.33 -12.01 6.53
CA GLN A 33 -22.24 -10.66 7.09
C GLN A 33 -20.81 -10.28 7.49
N ASP A 34 -20.03 -11.23 7.99
CA ASP A 34 -18.62 -11.00 8.34
C ASP A 34 -17.77 -10.68 7.10
N GLN A 35 -17.99 -11.39 5.99
CA GLN A 35 -17.31 -11.11 4.73
C GLN A 35 -17.68 -9.73 4.18
N GLU A 36 -18.96 -9.35 4.26
CA GLU A 36 -19.42 -8.03 3.87
C GLU A 36 -18.69 -6.94 4.68
N PHE A 37 -18.58 -7.12 6.00
CA PHE A 37 -17.83 -6.19 6.85
C PHE A 37 -16.34 -6.12 6.51
N GLU A 38 -15.70 -7.24 6.13
CA GLU A 38 -14.31 -7.23 5.69
C GLU A 38 -14.13 -6.49 4.36
N ILE A 39 -15.05 -6.67 3.41
CA ILE A 39 -15.08 -5.96 2.13
C ILE A 39 -15.29 -4.46 2.35
N GLN A 40 -16.21 -4.07 3.22
CA GLN A 40 -16.43 -2.67 3.58
C GLN A 40 -15.17 -2.04 4.19
N ARG A 41 -14.52 -2.73 5.15
CA ARG A 41 -13.26 -2.26 5.74
C ARG A 41 -12.13 -2.16 4.71
N ASN A 42 -12.09 -3.07 3.74
CA ASN A 42 -11.18 -2.96 2.62
C ASN A 42 -11.40 -1.65 1.85
N PHE A 43 -12.61 -1.36 1.40
CA PHE A 43 -12.86 -0.11 0.66
C PHE A 43 -12.62 1.14 1.51
N GLN A 44 -12.90 1.09 2.82
CA GLN A 44 -12.58 2.17 3.75
C GLN A 44 -11.07 2.43 3.84
N ALA A 45 -10.28 1.37 4.07
CA ALA A 45 -8.83 1.49 4.15
C ALA A 45 -8.23 1.94 2.80
N LEU A 46 -8.73 1.39 1.70
CA LEU A 46 -8.36 1.77 0.34
C LEU A 46 -8.58 3.26 0.07
N HIS A 47 -9.74 3.80 0.45
CA HIS A 47 -10.05 5.21 0.29
C HIS A 47 -9.07 6.10 1.07
N ILE A 48 -8.79 5.75 2.34
CA ILE A 48 -7.83 6.47 3.18
C ILE A 48 -6.42 6.45 2.58
N ILE A 49 -6.00 5.32 2.02
CA ILE A 49 -4.69 5.23 1.36
C ILE A 49 -4.70 6.09 0.10
N LYS A 50 -5.68 5.91 -0.79
CA LYS A 50 -5.78 6.63 -2.07
C LYS A 50 -5.84 8.15 -1.90
N SER A 51 -6.53 8.67 -0.88
CA SER A 51 -6.61 10.11 -0.62
C SER A 51 -5.29 10.74 -0.20
N SER A 52 -4.31 9.92 0.23
CA SER A 52 -2.97 10.37 0.62
C SER A 52 -1.92 10.30 -0.49
N LEU A 53 -2.26 9.76 -1.67
CA LEU A 53 -1.31 9.51 -2.76
C LEU A 53 -1.17 10.72 -3.69
N CYS A 54 0.02 10.87 -4.27
CA CYS A 54 0.20 11.74 -5.44
C CYS A 54 -0.26 11.04 -6.73
N ALA A 55 -0.51 11.80 -7.80
CA ALA A 55 -0.97 11.27 -9.08
C ALA A 55 -0.10 10.11 -9.62
N LYS A 56 1.23 10.25 -9.54
CA LYS A 56 2.18 9.22 -9.99
C LYS A 56 2.07 7.90 -9.21
N GLU A 57 1.72 7.96 -7.94
CA GLU A 57 1.52 6.76 -7.12
C GLU A 57 0.14 6.15 -7.37
N PHE A 58 -0.87 6.99 -7.61
CA PHE A 58 -2.21 6.56 -7.97
C PHE A 58 -2.26 5.76 -9.27
N ASP A 59 -1.60 6.25 -10.33
CA ASP A 59 -1.57 5.58 -11.65
C ASP A 59 -1.02 4.14 -11.57
N LYS A 60 -0.15 3.85 -10.59
CA LYS A 60 0.45 2.51 -10.42
C LYS A 60 -0.49 1.50 -9.76
N ILE A 61 -1.51 1.97 -9.07
CA ILE A 61 -2.44 1.15 -8.30
C ILE A 61 -3.86 1.21 -8.87
N ASP A 62 -4.02 1.83 -10.04
CA ASP A 62 -5.31 1.92 -10.71
C ASP A 62 -5.81 0.51 -11.07
N GLY A 63 -7.11 0.30 -10.90
CA GLY A 63 -7.73 -1.02 -11.05
C GLY A 63 -7.48 -2.03 -9.91
N LEU A 64 -6.67 -1.71 -8.90
CA LEU A 64 -6.52 -2.57 -7.72
C LEU A 64 -7.65 -2.33 -6.71
N GLU A 65 -8.31 -3.42 -6.31
CA GLU A 65 -9.42 -3.42 -5.35
C GLU A 65 -9.00 -3.85 -3.94
N SER A 66 -8.01 -4.75 -3.83
CA SER A 66 -7.44 -5.19 -2.56
C SER A 66 -6.54 -4.08 -1.98
N THR A 67 -6.87 -3.61 -0.79
CA THR A 67 -6.05 -2.64 -0.05
C THR A 67 -4.65 -3.21 0.24
N LYS A 68 -4.56 -4.51 0.48
CA LYS A 68 -3.28 -5.19 0.65
C LYS A 68 -2.45 -5.12 -0.63
N ASP A 69 -3.04 -5.38 -1.79
CA ASP A 69 -2.31 -5.36 -3.06
C ASP A 69 -1.83 -3.95 -3.39
N VAL A 70 -2.67 -2.95 -3.11
CA VAL A 70 -2.30 -1.53 -3.18
C VAL A 70 -1.13 -1.21 -2.26
N TRP A 71 -1.22 -1.64 -1.00
CA TRP A 71 -0.17 -1.41 0.00
C TRP A 71 1.14 -2.10 -0.39
N ASP A 72 1.10 -3.35 -0.82
CA ASP A 72 2.27 -4.12 -1.23
C ASP A 72 2.91 -3.51 -2.48
N THR A 73 2.11 -3.04 -3.45
CA THR A 73 2.61 -2.32 -4.64
C THR A 73 3.30 -1.00 -4.27
N LEU A 74 2.72 -0.22 -3.37
CA LEU A 74 3.34 1.03 -2.88
C LEU A 74 4.60 0.75 -2.03
N PHE A 75 4.59 -0.30 -1.23
CA PHE A 75 5.70 -0.67 -0.34
C PHE A 75 6.90 -1.24 -1.09
N ILE A 76 6.68 -2.06 -2.13
CA ILE A 76 7.71 -2.52 -3.06
C ILE A 76 8.40 -1.32 -3.74
N ASN A 77 7.62 -0.31 -4.14
CA ASN A 77 8.16 0.93 -4.70
C ASN A 77 9.03 1.71 -3.68
N HIS A 78 8.65 1.74 -2.40
CA HIS A 78 9.46 2.39 -1.36
C HIS A 78 10.76 1.63 -1.03
N GLN A 79 10.79 0.29 -1.13
CA GLN A 79 12.02 -0.50 -0.99
C GLN A 79 12.98 -0.29 -2.17
N GLY A 80 12.46 -0.20 -3.39
CA GLY A 80 13.24 0.19 -4.58
C GLY A 80 13.81 1.60 -4.46
N THR A 81 13.03 2.54 -3.91
CA THR A 81 13.45 3.94 -3.72
C THR A 81 14.54 4.10 -2.65
N ARG A 82 14.53 3.28 -1.59
CA ARG A 82 15.62 3.26 -0.60
C ARG A 82 16.95 2.77 -1.20
N LYS A 83 16.95 1.76 -2.09
CA LYS A 83 18.16 1.32 -2.80
C LYS A 83 18.69 2.39 -3.76
N VAL A 84 17.81 3.08 -4.50
CA VAL A 84 18.19 4.16 -5.42
C VAL A 84 18.72 5.39 -4.67
N ARG A 85 18.13 5.74 -3.51
CA ARG A 85 18.61 6.85 -2.68
C ARG A 85 19.97 6.55 -2.04
N GLY A 86 20.22 5.31 -1.61
CA GLY A 86 21.55 4.88 -1.15
C GLY A 86 22.61 4.85 -2.24
N GLY A 87 22.25 4.49 -3.48
CA GLY A 87 23.15 4.55 -4.63
C GLY A 87 23.55 5.98 -5.02
N ARG A 88 22.60 6.93 -5.00
CA ARG A 88 22.88 8.35 -5.27
C ARG A 88 23.74 9.01 -4.19
N ILE A 89 23.54 8.67 -2.92
CA ILE A 89 24.39 9.17 -1.82
C ILE A 89 25.84 8.68 -1.98
N ARG A 90 26.06 7.37 -2.24
CA ARG A 90 27.41 6.84 -2.47
C ARG A 90 28.09 7.41 -3.72
N ALA A 91 27.33 7.66 -4.79
CA ALA A 91 27.85 8.30 -5.99
C ALA A 91 28.31 9.74 -5.70
N LEU A 92 27.50 10.52 -4.97
CA LEU A 92 27.82 11.89 -4.56
C LEU A 92 29.02 11.94 -3.58
N GLU A 93 29.13 11.00 -2.64
CA GLU A 93 30.28 10.87 -1.74
C GLU A 93 31.57 10.53 -2.51
N SER A 94 31.48 9.64 -3.51
CA SER A 94 32.61 9.31 -4.37
C SER A 94 33.04 10.47 -5.26
N GLU A 95 32.11 11.32 -5.69
CA GLU A 95 32.41 12.51 -6.49
C GLU A 95 33.05 13.60 -5.63
N LEU A 96 32.53 13.84 -4.42
CA LEU A 96 33.07 14.82 -3.47
C LEU A 96 34.49 14.45 -3.01
N ASN A 97 34.77 13.17 -2.76
CA ASN A 97 36.12 12.69 -2.42
C ASN A 97 37.11 12.84 -3.59
N ARG A 98 36.62 12.91 -4.83
CA ARG A 98 37.47 13.14 -6.02
C ARG A 98 37.91 14.59 -6.17
N PHE A 99 37.22 15.53 -5.52
CA PHE A 99 37.59 16.96 -5.49
C PHE A 99 38.48 17.34 -4.30
N ASN A 100 38.72 16.41 -3.36
CA ASN A 100 39.57 16.62 -2.18
C ASN A 100 41.00 16.03 -2.36
N HIS A 101 41.46 15.84 -3.61
CA HIS A 101 42.85 15.56 -3.95
C HIS A 101 43.38 16.61 -4.93
#